data_AF-A0A6V8E9R3-F1
#
_entry.id   AF-A0A6V8E9R3-F1
#
_cell.length_a   1.000
_cell.length_b   1.000
_cell.length_c   1.000
_cell.angle_alpha   90.00
_cell.angle_beta   90.00
_cell.angle_gamma   90.00
#
_symmetry.space_group_name_H-M   'P 1'
#
loop_
_entity.id
_entity.type
_entity.pdbx_description
1 polymer ?
#
loop_
_entity_poly.entity_id
_entity_poly.type
_entity_poly.pdbx_seq_one_letter_code
_entity_poly.pdbx_strand_id
1 'polypeptide(L)' 'CFRYTVDDDGVDLNDLNTDLRNRLIQEGSFMVSRSNIGDDVVLRMIVANQNLDRDTLDRFLARVVHHGQEILRGLPAA' A
#
# COMPACT_ATOMS: atom_id res chain seq x y z
N CYS A 1 1.16 3.16 -10.92
CA CYS A 1 1.96 2.55 -9.82
C CYS A 1 2.38 3.67 -8.89
N PHE A 2 2.53 3.38 -7.60
CA PHE A 2 2.99 4.35 -6.61
C PHE A 2 3.75 3.62 -5.50
N ARG A 3 4.48 4.37 -4.68
CA ARG A 3 5.23 3.84 -3.55
C ARG A 3 4.92 4.66 -2.31
N TYR A 4 4.69 3.99 -1.18
CA TYR A 4 4.64 4.67 0.11
C TYR A 4 6.08 4.98 0.56
N THR A 5 6.34 6.23 0.93
CA THR A 5 7.69 6.73 1.25
C THR A 5 7.69 7.42 2.60
N VAL A 6 8.84 7.41 3.25
CA VAL A 6 9.14 8.15 4.48
C VAL A 6 10.56 8.70 4.39
N ASP A 7 10.81 9.79 5.09
CA ASP A 7 12.12 10.42 5.20
C ASP A 7 12.84 9.85 6.44
N ASP A 8 13.20 8.57 6.36
CA ASP A 8 13.92 7.83 7.41
C ASP A 8 14.86 6.80 6.74
N ASP A 9 16.17 7.06 6.79
CA ASP A 9 17.21 6.21 6.20
C ASP A 9 17.31 4.82 6.84
N GLY A 10 16.72 4.61 8.02
CA GLY A 10 16.70 3.32 8.71
C GLY A 10 15.61 2.36 8.20
N VAL A 11 14.70 2.83 7.35
CA VAL A 11 13.56 2.05 6.88
C VAL A 11 13.84 1.42 5.52
N ASP A 12 13.84 0.10 5.45
CA ASP A 12 13.82 -0.60 4.17
C ASP A 12 12.45 -0.39 3.49
N LEU A 13 12.43 0.50 2.49
CA LEU A 13 11.22 0.83 1.76
C LEU A 13 10.68 -0.34 0.93
N ASN A 14 11.49 -1.34 0.56
CA ASN A 14 11.03 -2.52 -0.17
C ASN A 14 10.26 -3.46 0.76
N ASP A 15 10.79 -3.68 1.96
CA ASP A 15 10.12 -4.47 3.00
C ASP A 15 8.83 -3.78 3.46
N LEU A 16 8.88 -2.47 3.72
CA LEU A 16 7.71 -1.67 4.09
C LEU A 16 6.59 -1.79 3.06
N ASN A 17 6.89 -1.58 1.78
CA ASN A 17 5.87 -1.64 0.72
C ASN A 17 5.41 -3.09 0.44
N THR A 18 6.24 -4.09 0.75
CA THR A 18 5.86 -5.51 0.67
C THR A 18 4.86 -5.87 1.77
N ASP A 19 5.13 -5.51 3.03
CA ASP A 19 4.21 -5.76 4.14
C ASP A 19 2.89 -4.98 3.93
N LEU A 20 2.99 -3.70 3.55
CA LEU A 20 1.83 -2.86 3.25
C LEU A 20 0.91 -3.49 2.21
N ARG A 21 1.48 -3.98 1.10
CA ARG A 21 0.73 -4.69 0.06
C ARG A 21 0.02 -5.92 0.63
N ASN A 22 0.67 -6.67 1.51
CA ASN A 22 0.09 -7.87 2.10
C ASN A 22 -1.10 -7.54 3.00
N ARG A 23 -0.98 -6.52 3.86
CA ARG A 23 -2.08 -6.04 4.71
C ARG A 23 -3.27 -5.55 3.89
N LEU A 24 -3.04 -4.79 2.82
CA LEU A 24 -4.10 -4.33 1.92
C LEU A 24 -4.86 -5.49 1.26
N ILE A 25 -4.19 -6.60 0.94
CA ILE A 25 -4.86 -7.78 0.37
C ILE A 25 -5.58 -8.59 1.44
N GLN A 26 -4.99 -8.74 2.62
CA GLN A 26 -5.65 -9.44 3.74
C GLN A 26 -6.95 -8.76 4.13
N GLU A 27 -7.00 -7.42 4.08
CA GLU A 27 -8.23 -6.66 4.31
C GLU A 27 -9.33 -6.94 3.26
N GLY A 28 -8.96 -7.35 2.04
CA GLY A 28 -9.90 -7.76 0.99
C GLY A 28 -10.76 -6.66 0.38
N SER A 29 -10.71 -5.43 0.91
CA SER A 29 -11.51 -4.29 0.44
C SER A 29 -11.06 -3.76 -0.93
N PHE A 30 -9.78 -3.94 -1.28
CA PHE A 30 -9.20 -3.44 -2.52
C PHE A 30 -8.24 -4.45 -3.15
N MET A 31 -8.28 -4.55 -4.48
CA MET A 31 -7.33 -5.36 -5.23
C MET A 31 -6.07 -4.56 -5.52
N VAL A 32 -4.95 -5.01 -4.95
CA VAL A 32 -3.63 -4.42 -5.13
C VAL A 32 -2.67 -5.50 -5.62
N SER A 33 -1.88 -5.17 -6.63
CA SER A 33 -0.76 -5.99 -7.09
C SER A 33 0.57 -5.38 -6.69
N ARG A 34 1.59 -6.24 -6.59
CA ARG A 34 2.99 -5.84 -6.47
C ARG A 34 3.59 -5.66 -7.87
N SER A 35 4.43 -4.66 -8.05
CA SER A 35 5.29 -4.53 -9.23
C SER A 35 6.69 -4.09 -8.80
N ASN A 36 7.64 -4.21 -9.72
CA ASN A 36 9.00 -3.72 -9.54
C ASN A 36 9.28 -2.68 -10.63
N ILE A 37 9.83 -1.52 -10.24
CA ILE A 37 10.38 -0.52 -11.16
C ILE A 37 11.87 -0.44 -10.84
N GLY A 38 12.70 -1.07 -11.68
CA GLY A 38 14.06 -1.41 -11.25
C GLY A 38 14.01 -2.35 -10.04
N ASP A 39 14.80 -2.04 -9.01
CA ASP A 39 14.87 -2.80 -7.76
C ASP A 39 13.78 -2.40 -6.74
N ASP A 40 12.98 -1.38 -7.07
CA ASP A 40 12.00 -0.82 -6.15
C ASP A 40 10.66 -1.56 -6.19
N VAL A 41 10.24 -2.06 -5.03
CA VAL A 41 8.90 -2.58 -4.80
C VAL A 41 7.89 -1.43 -4.79
N VAL A 42 6.94 -1.48 -5.72
CA VAL A 42 5.87 -0.50 -5.84
C VAL A 42 4.49 -1.17 -5.84
N LEU A 43 3.50 -0.38 -5.45
CA LEU A 43 2.10 -0.77 -5.37
C LEU A 43 1.38 -0.42 -6.67
N ARG A 44 0.48 -1.30 -7.10
CA ARG A 44 -0.40 -1.07 -8.24
C ARG A 44 -1.83 -1.45 -7.87
N MET A 45 -2.65 -0.42 -7.65
CA MET A 45 -4.09 -0.59 -7.57
C MET A 45 -4.63 -1.11 -8.90
N ILE A 46 -5.52 -2.10 -8.84
CA ILE A 46 -6.24 -2.60 -10.00
C ILE A 46 -7.60 -1.91 -10.05
N VAL A 47 -7.82 -1.07 -11.06
CA VAL A 47 -9.11 -0.42 -11.31
C VAL A 47 -9.76 -1.12 -12.51
N ALA A 48 -10.67 -2.05 -12.24
CA ALA A 48 -11.42 -2.78 -13.27
C ALA A 48 -12.91 -2.40 -13.31
N ASN A 49 -13.43 -1.76 -12.26
CA ASN A 49 -14.82 -1.37 -12.15
C ASN A 49 -15.04 0.05 -12.70
N GLN A 50 -15.93 0.19 -13.68
CA GLN A 50 -16.28 1.49 -14.27
C GLN A 50 -17.12 2.38 -13.33
N ASN A 51 -17.72 1.81 -12.28
CA ASN A 51 -18.47 2.53 -11.25
C ASN A 51 -17.57 3.01 -10.09
N LEU A 52 -16.24 2.90 -10.23
CA LEU A 52 -15.33 3.44 -9.24
C LEU A 52 -15.38 4.97 -9.28
N ASP A 53 -15.63 5.56 -8.12
CA ASP A 53 -15.68 7.01 -7.92
C ASP A 53 -14.46 7.50 -7.12
N ARG A 54 -14.40 8.83 -6.96
CA ARG A 54 -13.32 9.48 -6.23
C ARG A 54 -13.28 9.06 -4.75
N ASP A 55 -14.44 8.95 -4.11
CA ASP A 55 -14.52 8.55 -2.69
C ASP A 55 -13.91 7.16 -2.46
N THR A 56 -14.06 6.25 -3.43
CA THR A 56 -13.43 4.93 -3.39
C THR A 56 -11.91 5.01 -3.48
N LEU A 57 -11.37 5.90 -4.33
CA LEU A 57 -9.91 6.14 -4.39
C LEU A 57 -9.38 6.79 -3.12
N ASP A 58 -10.11 7.75 -2.56
CA ASP A 58 -9.73 8.44 -1.33
C ASP A 58 -9.70 7.46 -0.14
N ARG A 59 -10.71 6.57 -0.04
CA ARG A 59 -10.70 5.47 0.95
C ARG A 59 -9.52 4.54 0.75
N PHE A 60 -9.21 4.17 -0.49
CA PHE A 60 -8.06 3.31 -0.78
C PHE A 60 -6.75 3.94 -0.29
N LEU A 61 -6.51 5.22 -0.63
CA LEU A 61 -5.31 5.94 -0.19
C LEU A 61 -5.27 6.10 1.34
N ALA A 62 -6.42 6.33 1.99
CA ALA A 62 -6.49 6.36 3.45
C ALA A 62 -6.07 5.03 4.08
N ARG A 63 -6.46 3.89 3.50
CA ARG A 63 -6.01 2.55 3.95
C ARG A 63 -4.51 2.33 3.71
N VAL A 64 -3.98 2.78 2.57
CA VAL A 64 -2.52 2.78 2.31
C VAL A 64 -1.79 3.56 3.41
N VAL A 65 -2.20 4.78 3.71
CA VAL A 65 -1.53 5.59 4.74
C VAL A 65 -1.65 4.96 6.12
N HIS A 66 -2.84 4.46 6.47
CA HIS A 66 -3.10 3.80 7.74
C HIS A 66 -2.17 2.60 7.97
N HIS A 67 -2.14 1.65 7.03
CA HIS A 67 -1.27 0.47 7.15
C HIS A 67 0.21 0.86 7.18
N GLY A 68 0.62 1.87 6.41
CA GLY A 68 2.00 2.36 6.40
C GLY A 68 2.42 2.87 7.77
N GLN A 69 1.56 3.64 8.42
CA GLN A 69 1.79 4.14 9.77
C GLN A 69 1.80 3.02 10.83
N GLU A 70 0.96 2.01 10.70
CA GLU A 70 0.96 0.88 11.64
C GLU A 70 2.27 0.06 11.55
N ILE A 71 2.74 -0.21 10.33
CA ILE A 71 4.01 -0.92 10.11
C ILE A 71 5.17 -0.13 10.72
N LEU A 72 5.25 1.17 10.47
CA LEU A 72 6.29 2.05 11.03
C LEU A 72 6.26 2.10 12.56
N ARG A 73 5.09 1.90 13.18
CA ARG A 73 4.93 1.84 14.63
C ARG A 73 5.18 0.44 15.21
N GLY A 74 5.55 -0.53 14.37
CA GLY A 74 5.78 -1.92 14.78
C GLY A 74 4.50 -2.66 15.20
N LEU A 75 3.33 -2.20 14.76
CA LEU A 75 2.05 -2.81 15.10
C LEU A 75 1.78 -4.02 14.17
N PRO A 76 1.23 -5.12 14.71
CA PRO A 76 0.86 -6.29 13.90
C PRO A 76 -0.27 -5.94 12.92
N ALA A 77 -0.43 -6.76 11.87
CA ALA A 77 -1.61 -6.69 11.03
C ALA A 77 -2.86 -7.08 11.86
N ALA A 78 -3.87 -6.23 11.85
CA ALA A 78 -5.15 -6.45 12.54
C ALA A 78 -6.07 -7.43 11.79
#